data_AF-D2ZWN0-F1
#
_entry.id   AF-D2ZWN0-F1
#
_cell.length_a   1.000
_cell.length_b   1.000
_cell.length_c   1.000
_cell.angle_alpha   90.00
_cell.angle_beta   90.00
_cell.angle_gamma   90.00
#
_symmetry.space_group_name_H-M   'P 1'
#
loop_
_entity.id
_entity.type
_entity.pdbx_description
1 polymer ?
#
loop_
_entity_poly.entity_id
_entity_poly.type
_entity_poly.pdbx_seq_one_letter_code
_entity_poly.pdbx_strand_id
1 'polypeptide(L)' 'NDPKAQRKWLTDVTELKGKDGKLYLSPILDLFNREIIAYAMSRNANSEMVKEMLEKPHPG' A
#
# COMPACT_ATOMS: atom_id res chain seq x y z
N ASN A 1 -0.19 12.60 28.78
CA ASN A 1 -0.15 12.93 27.34
C ASN A 1 0.51 11.78 26.63
N ASP A 2 -0.27 10.79 26.23
CA ASP A 2 0.23 9.70 25.39
C ASP A 2 0.33 10.29 23.97
N PRO A 3 1.52 10.35 23.34
CA PRO A 3 1.62 10.77 21.95
C PRO A 3 0.93 9.67 21.14
N LYS A 4 -0.39 9.85 20.95
CA LYS A 4 -1.26 9.02 20.13
C LYS A 4 -0.48 8.72 18.87
N ALA A 5 0.09 7.52 18.77
CA ALA A 5 0.97 7.14 17.68
C ALA A 5 0.12 7.25 16.43
N GLN A 6 0.22 8.38 15.74
CA GLN A 6 -0.45 8.57 14.47
C GLN A 6 0.27 7.61 13.54
N ARG A 7 -0.33 6.43 13.35
CA ARG A 7 0.05 5.49 12.31
C ARG A 7 -0.09 6.23 10.99
N LYS A 8 1.00 6.84 10.55
CA LYS A 8 1.10 7.51 9.25
C LYS A 8 1.52 6.45 8.27
N TRP A 9 0.61 6.11 7.38
CA TRP A 9 0.85 5.15 6.31
C TRP A 9 1.27 5.92 5.08
N LEU A 10 2.44 5.57 4.54
CA LEU A 10 2.88 6.07 3.25
C LEU A 10 2.57 5.00 2.20
N THR A 11 1.95 5.43 1.11
CA THR A 11 1.75 4.59 -0.07
C THR A 11 2.37 5.30 -1.26
N ASP A 12 3.15 4.55 -2.05
CA ASP A 12 3.65 4.96 -3.36
C ASP A 12 3.04 4.02 -4.41
N VAL A 13 2.87 4.47 -5.65
CA VAL A 13 2.37 3.63 -6.75
C VAL A 13 3.43 3.59 -7.83
N THR A 14 4.02 2.41 -8.03
CA THR A 14 5.04 2.16 -9.05
C THR A 14 4.43 1.44 -10.26
N GLU A 15 4.56 2.01 -11.46
CA GLU A 15 4.23 1.35 -12.73
C GLU A 15 5.44 0.53 -13.23
N LEU A 16 5.28 -0.78 -13.28
CA LEU A 16 6.23 -1.73 -13.84
C LEU A 16 5.78 -2.12 -15.26
N LYS A 17 6.62 -1.84 -16.26
CA LYS A 17 6.35 -2.22 -17.65
C LYS A 17 6.97 -3.60 -17.92
N GLY A 18 6.12 -4.60 -18.13
CA GLY A 18 6.53 -5.95 -18.52
C GLY A 18 6.25 -6.24 -19.99
N LYS A 19 6.71 -7.40 -20.47
CA LYS A 19 6.42 -7.88 -21.84
C LYS A 19 4.91 -8.08 -22.09
N ASP A 20 4.17 -8.47 -21.05
CA ASP A 20 2.74 -8.78 -21.14
C ASP A 20 1.83 -7.60 -20.75
N GLY A 21 2.40 -6.38 -20.72
CA GLY A 21 1.69 -5.15 -20.36
C GLY A 21 2.18 -4.50 -19.08
N LYS A 22 1.34 -3.64 -18.51
CA LYS A 22 1.66 -2.86 -17.31
C LYS A 22 1.24 -3.59 -16.03
N LEU A 23 2.01 -3.42 -14.97
CA LEU A 23 1.70 -3.86 -13.62
C LEU A 23 1.92 -2.68 -12.67
N TYR A 24 0.91 -2.34 -11.89
CA TYR A 24 0.97 -1.32 -10.84
C TYR A 24 1.17 -2.01 -9.51
N LEU A 25 2.20 -1.61 -8.77
CA LEU A 25 2.51 -2.08 -7.43
C LEU A 25 2.36 -0.92 -6.46
N SER A 26 1.64 -1.14 -5.37
CA SER A 26 1.52 -0.16 -4.29
C SER A 26 1.76 -0.80 -2.92
N PRO A 27 2.93 -0.58 -2.29
CA PRO A 27 3.17 -0.99 -0.92
C PRO A 27 2.61 0.03 0.08
N ILE A 28 2.19 -0.45 1.24
CA ILE A 28 1.87 0.37 2.42
C ILE A 28 3.03 0.22 3.41
N LEU A 29 3.69 1.34 3.69
CA LEU A 29 4.80 1.43 4.64
C LEU A 29 4.30 2.02 5.96
N ASP A 30 4.55 1.31 7.06
CA ASP A 30 4.43 1.89 8.40
C ASP A 30 5.69 2.73 8.68
N LEU A 31 5.55 4.04 8.73
CA LEU A 31 6.67 4.95 8.98
C LEU A 31 7.23 4.87 10.41
N PHE A 32 6.47 4.29 11.35
CA PHE A 32 6.92 4.12 12.73
C PHE A 32 7.99 3.02 12.84
N ASN A 33 7.72 1.85 12.25
CA ASN A 33 8.64 0.72 12.26
C ASN A 33 9.51 0.59 11.00
N ARG A 34 9.22 1.37 9.95
CA ARG A 34 9.81 1.28 8.61
C ARG A 34 9.62 -0.09 7.96
N GLU A 35 8.49 -0.74 8.25
CA GLU A 35 8.14 -2.06 7.72
C GLU A 35 7.00 -1.96 6.71
N ILE A 36 7.06 -2.79 5.66
CA ILE A 36 5.97 -2.93 4.70
C ILE A 36 4.91 -3.84 5.33
N ILE A 37 3.72 -3.30 5.57
CA ILE A 37 2.62 -4.02 6.24
C ILE A 37 1.62 -4.62 5.25
N ALA A 38 1.56 -4.09 4.02
CA ALA A 38 0.71 -4.62 2.96
C ALA A 38 1.22 -4.20 1.57
N TYR A 39 0.80 -4.90 0.52
CA TYR A 39 1.01 -4.52 -0.88
C TYR A 39 -0.21 -4.89 -1.74
N ALA A 40 -0.49 -4.12 -2.79
CA ALA A 40 -1.43 -4.49 -3.84
C ALA A 40 -0.78 -4.42 -5.21
N MET A 41 -1.21 -5.34 -6.09
CA MET A 41 -0.77 -5.41 -7.48
C MET A 41 -1.97 -5.49 -8.43
N SER A 42 -1.92 -4.76 -9.54
CA SER A 42 -2.94 -4.84 -10.60
C SER A 42 -2.33 -4.58 -11.97
N ARG A 43 -2.96 -5.12 -13.02
CA ARG A 43 -2.58 -4.82 -14.40
C ARG A 43 -3.17 -3.51 -14.93
N ASN A 44 -4.06 -2.87 -14.15
CA ASN A 44 -4.75 -1.64 -14.50
C ASN A 44 -4.53 -0.58 -13.39
N ALA A 45 -4.42 0.70 -13.76
CA ALA A 45 -4.22 1.82 -12.83
C ALA A 45 -5.52 2.14 -12.06
N ASN A 46 -5.88 1.30 -11.11
CA ASN A 46 -7.20 1.37 -10.49
C ASN A 46 -7.07 1.84 -9.03
N SER A 47 -7.69 2.98 -8.72
CA SER A 47 -7.82 3.54 -7.38
C SER A 47 -8.55 2.63 -6.39
N GLU A 48 -9.27 1.62 -6.88
CA GLU A 48 -9.92 0.59 -6.06
C GLU A 48 -8.93 -0.26 -5.27
N MET A 49 -7.68 -0.44 -5.76
CA MET A 49 -6.67 -1.22 -5.03
C MET A 49 -6.33 -0.61 -3.68
N VAL A 50 -6.17 0.71 -3.62
CA VAL A 50 -5.87 1.42 -2.36
C VAL A 50 -7.02 1.26 -1.38
N LYS A 51 -8.26 1.24 -1.89
CA LYS A 51 -9.46 1.07 -1.07
C LYS A 51 -9.56 -0.35 -0.48
N GLU A 52 -9.33 -1.39 -1.27
CA GLU A 52 -9.29 -2.78 -0.76
C GLU A 52 -8.19 -3.01 0.26
N MET A 53 -7.02 -2.36 0.10
CA MET A 53 -5.93 -2.49 1.07
C MET A 53 -6.24 -1.82 2.40
N LEU A 54 -6.91 -0.66 2.38
CA LEU A 54 -7.33 0.05 3.58
C LEU A 54 -8.48 -0.65 4.30
N GLU A 55 -9.33 -1.37 3.56
CA GLU A 55 -10.46 -2.14 4.10
C GLU A 55 -10.05 -3.54 4.58
N LYS A 56 -8.86 -4.05 4.20
CA LYS A 56 -8.36 -5.31 4.75
C LYS A 56 -7.99 -5.15 6.23
N PRO A 57 -8.60 -5.96 7.12
CA PRO A 57 -8.32 -5.87 8.55
C PRO A 57 -6.87 -6.26 8.82
N HIS A 58 -6.13 -5.36 9.46
CA HIS A 58 -4.83 -5.70 10.05
C HIS A 58 -5.07 -6.80 11.09
N PRO A 59 -4.39 -7.97 11.01
CA PRO A 59 -4.28 -8.84 12.17
C PRO A 59 -3.47 -8.04 13.20
N GLY A 60 -4.15 -7.65 14.27
CA GLY A 60 -3.53 -6.96 15.41
C GLY A 60 -2.51 -7.83 16.13
#